data_AF-N9VCM5-F1
#
_entry.id   AF-N9VCM5-F1
#
_cell.length_a   1.000
_cell.length_b   1.000
_cell.length_c   1.000
_cell.angle_alpha   90.00
_cell.angle_beta   90.00
_cell.angle_gamma   90.00
#
_symmetry.space_group_name_H-M   'P 1'
#
loop_
_entity.id
_entity.type
_entity.pdbx_description
1 polymer ?
#
loop_
_entity_poly.entity_id
_entity_poly.type
_entity_poly.pdbx_seq_one_letter_code
_entity_poly.pdbx_strand_id
1 'polypeptide(L)'
;MYNKHMNKISQLILEFASILNEKNINWSISKKFYDALIAGQNIEQKYSVALYWKDFSYLAYLFPDKFKFSNKKSNKGYLASFKFDKQILPIQLIIGSTREKIESIDKKNKSRLKYWDASKNSLLTILKSAGTQPVQFKELIYLLSDTRPTLYFFTDAMLDKFIFYNNLNWNKCKKIEFEGVFLPYFNDFELDPLNIKI
;
A
#
# COMPACT_ATOMS: atom_id res chain seq x y z
N MET A 1 12.31 -4.08 28.54
CA MET A 1 11.34 -3.35 29.39
C MET A 1 10.46 -2.53 28.46
N TYR A 2 9.18 -2.88 28.33
CA TYR A 2 8.23 -2.11 27.51
C TYR A 2 7.76 -0.88 28.29
N ASN A 3 7.90 0.30 27.68
CA ASN A 3 7.47 1.57 28.26
C ASN A 3 5.95 1.55 28.45
N LYS A 4 5.46 1.80 29.67
CA LYS A 4 4.04 1.70 30.06
C LYS A 4 3.13 2.75 29.37
N HIS A 5 3.68 3.54 28.46
CA HIS A 5 3.02 4.63 27.74
C HIS A 5 3.01 4.46 26.20
N MET A 6 3.38 3.29 25.68
CA MET A 6 3.38 3.06 24.24
C MET A 6 1.94 3.01 23.70
N ASN A 7 1.63 3.84 22.69
CA ASN A 7 0.31 3.88 22.07
C ASN A 7 0.02 2.54 21.38
N LYS A 8 -1.27 2.23 21.24
CA LYS A 8 -1.83 1.12 20.47
C LYS A 8 -1.20 0.98 19.08
N ILE A 9 -0.95 2.10 18.38
CA ILE A 9 -0.33 2.10 17.04
C ILE A 9 1.09 1.52 17.08
N SER A 10 1.92 1.97 18.03
CA SER A 10 3.30 1.50 18.16
C SER A 10 3.35 0.02 18.54
N GLN A 11 2.46 -0.44 19.40
CA GLN A 11 2.31 -1.88 19.70
C GLN A 11 1.93 -2.69 18.45
N LEU A 12 0.93 -2.22 17.69
CA LEU A 12 0.50 -2.86 16.46
C LEU A 12 1.62 -2.95 15.42
N ILE A 13 2.45 -1.91 15.31
CA ILE A 13 3.61 -1.89 14.40
C ILE A 13 4.71 -2.85 14.88
N LEU A 14 4.98 -2.93 16.20
CA LEU A 14 5.98 -3.86 16.73
C LEU A 14 5.58 -5.33 16.51
N GLU A 15 4.30 -5.65 16.67
CA GLU A 15 3.76 -6.99 16.39
C GLU A 15 3.85 -7.33 14.89
N PHE A 16 3.52 -6.37 14.02
CA PHE A 16 3.76 -6.51 12.59
C PHE A 16 5.24 -6.74 12.29
N ALA A 17 6.12 -5.89 12.80
CA ALA A 17 7.56 -5.95 12.57
C ALA A 17 8.19 -7.26 13.07
N SER A 18 7.68 -7.81 14.19
CA SER A 18 8.13 -9.10 14.74
C SER A 18 7.92 -10.24 13.74
N ILE A 19 6.71 -10.34 13.16
CA ILE A 19 6.39 -11.37 12.16
C ILE A 19 7.27 -11.22 10.92
N LEU A 20 7.47 -9.98 10.46
CA LEU A 20 8.26 -9.71 9.26
C LEU A 20 9.74 -10.04 9.48
N ASN A 21 10.29 -9.72 10.66
CA ASN A 21 11.65 -10.08 11.04
C ASN A 21 11.84 -11.60 11.10
N GLU A 22 10.88 -12.34 11.67
CA GLU A 22 10.90 -13.81 11.69
C GLU A 22 10.93 -14.41 10.28
N LYS A 23 10.24 -13.77 9.31
CA LYS A 23 10.20 -14.21 7.91
C LYS A 23 11.28 -13.61 7.03
N ASN A 24 12.21 -12.82 7.58
CA ASN A 24 13.22 -12.08 6.84
C ASN A 24 12.63 -11.20 5.71
N ILE A 25 11.50 -10.55 5.99
CA ILE A 25 10.78 -9.68 5.04
C ILE A 25 11.07 -8.22 5.38
N ASN A 26 11.57 -7.49 4.39
CA ASN A 26 11.77 -6.04 4.51
C ASN A 26 10.44 -5.30 4.41
N TRP A 27 10.35 -4.18 5.12
CA TRP A 27 9.20 -3.29 5.09
C TRP A 27 9.60 -1.85 5.35
N SER A 28 8.67 -0.94 5.09
CA SER A 28 8.80 0.49 5.33
C SER A 28 7.47 1.01 5.89
N ILE A 29 7.47 2.13 6.60
CA ILE A 29 6.24 2.92 6.71
C ILE A 29 5.80 3.40 5.33
N SER A 30 4.54 3.79 5.16
CA SER A 30 4.11 4.41 3.92
C SER A 30 4.66 5.84 3.77
N LYS A 31 4.69 6.36 2.53
CA LYS A 31 4.99 7.77 2.26
C LYS A 31 4.06 8.69 3.03
N LYS A 32 2.76 8.37 3.08
CA LYS A 32 1.76 9.15 3.79
C LYS A 32 2.03 9.22 5.29
N PHE A 33 2.47 8.11 5.90
CA PHE A 33 2.81 8.10 7.31
C PHE A 33 4.11 8.90 7.55
N TYR A 34 5.13 8.70 6.72
CA TYR A 34 6.34 9.51 6.76
C TYR A 34 6.05 11.03 6.69
N ASP A 35 5.24 11.46 5.73
CA ASP A 35 4.87 12.87 5.56
C ASP A 35 4.13 13.43 6.77
N ALA A 36 3.25 12.62 7.37
CA ALA A 36 2.52 13.02 8.57
C ALA A 36 3.47 13.20 9.77
N LEU A 37 4.50 12.36 9.90
CA LEU A 37 5.52 12.48 10.96
C LEU A 37 6.35 13.76 10.77
N ILE A 38 6.87 13.99 9.57
CA ILE A 38 7.70 15.17 9.27
C ILE A 38 6.91 16.47 9.45
N ALA A 39 5.63 16.48 9.07
CA ALA A 39 4.77 17.65 9.21
C ALA A 39 4.16 17.82 10.61
N GLY A 40 4.47 16.93 11.58
CA GLY A 40 3.90 16.99 12.94
C GLY A 40 2.37 16.87 12.98
N GLN A 41 1.78 16.13 12.03
CA GLN A 41 0.33 16.00 11.89
C GLN A 41 -0.23 14.92 12.82
N ASN A 42 -1.55 14.94 13.05
CA ASN A 42 -2.21 13.87 13.77
C ASN A 42 -2.06 12.53 13.01
N ILE A 43 -1.37 11.58 13.66
CA ILE A 43 -1.00 10.27 13.12
C ILE A 43 -2.16 9.27 13.12
N GLU A 44 -3.17 9.42 14.00
CA GLU A 44 -4.23 8.44 14.22
C GLU A 44 -5.03 8.08 12.95
N GLN A 45 -5.01 8.95 11.93
CA GLN A 45 -5.71 8.73 10.65
C GLN A 45 -4.75 8.51 9.47
N LYS A 46 -3.45 8.54 9.70
CA LYS A 46 -2.41 8.57 8.64
C LYS A 46 -1.37 7.46 8.75
N TYR A 47 -1.37 6.69 9.85
CA TYR A 47 -0.49 5.54 10.00
C TYR A 47 -0.81 4.44 8.98
N SER A 48 0.25 3.94 8.34
CA SER A 48 0.21 2.81 7.40
C SER A 48 1.62 2.36 7.07
N VAL A 49 1.78 1.12 6.64
CA VAL A 49 3.06 0.54 6.24
C VAL A 49 3.05 0.13 4.77
N ALA A 50 4.19 -0.27 4.25
CA ALA A 50 4.38 -0.70 2.89
C ALA A 50 5.18 -2.00 2.77
N LEU A 51 4.74 -2.84 1.83
CA LEU A 51 5.31 -4.16 1.54
C LEU A 51 5.27 -4.44 0.04
N TYR A 52 6.22 -5.21 -0.49
CA TYR A 52 6.04 -5.76 -1.84
C TYR A 52 4.84 -6.71 -1.86
N TRP A 53 4.08 -6.66 -2.95
CA TRP A 53 2.87 -7.47 -3.07
C TRP A 53 3.12 -8.99 -2.95
N LYS A 54 4.30 -9.45 -3.39
CA LYS A 54 4.71 -10.85 -3.28
C LYS A 54 4.86 -11.27 -1.82
N ASP A 55 5.54 -10.46 -1.03
CA ASP A 55 5.75 -10.70 0.41
C ASP A 55 4.42 -10.67 1.16
N PHE A 56 3.55 -9.72 0.84
CA PHE A 56 2.21 -9.70 1.41
C PHE A 56 1.40 -10.95 1.04
N SER A 57 1.46 -11.41 -0.21
CA SER A 57 0.74 -12.60 -0.65
C SER A 57 1.22 -13.85 0.08
N TYR A 58 2.54 -13.97 0.29
CA TYR A 58 3.15 -15.03 1.10
C TYR A 58 2.69 -14.96 2.56
N LEU A 59 2.69 -13.78 3.18
CA LEU A 59 2.22 -13.58 4.55
C LEU A 59 0.72 -13.86 4.71
N ALA A 60 -0.10 -13.47 3.74
CA ALA A 60 -1.54 -13.77 3.70
C ALA A 60 -1.83 -15.27 3.58
N TYR A 61 -0.95 -16.01 2.91
CA TYR A 61 -1.03 -17.47 2.86
C TYR A 61 -0.64 -18.11 4.21
N LEU A 62 0.44 -17.66 4.84
CA LEU A 62 0.92 -18.22 6.11
C LEU A 62 0.08 -17.82 7.32
N PHE A 63 -0.43 -16.59 7.33
CA PHE A 63 -1.13 -15.99 8.45
C PHE A 63 -2.47 -15.38 7.99
N PRO A 64 -3.40 -16.19 7.45
CA PRO A 64 -4.62 -15.71 6.80
C PRO A 64 -5.58 -14.95 7.73
N ASP A 65 -5.46 -15.16 9.05
CA ASP A 65 -6.24 -14.42 10.04
C ASP A 65 -5.69 -13.03 10.36
N LYS A 66 -4.39 -12.84 10.16
CA LYS A 66 -3.70 -11.58 10.43
C LYS A 66 -3.61 -10.72 9.17
N PHE A 67 -3.24 -11.29 8.03
CA PHE A 67 -3.03 -10.56 6.78
C PHE A 67 -4.23 -10.76 5.85
N LYS A 68 -5.03 -9.70 5.66
CA LYS A 68 -6.27 -9.77 4.88
C LYS A 68 -6.30 -8.71 3.80
N PHE A 69 -6.75 -9.11 2.62
CA PHE A 69 -7.35 -8.19 1.67
C PHE A 69 -8.76 -7.81 2.17
N SER A 70 -9.13 -6.54 2.08
CA SER A 70 -10.50 -6.11 2.38
C SER A 70 -11.47 -6.75 1.38
N ASN A 71 -12.15 -7.82 1.81
CA ASN A 71 -13.09 -8.58 0.98
C ASN A 71 -14.53 -8.06 1.02
N LYS A 72 -14.81 -6.84 1.50
CA LYS A 72 -16.21 -6.38 1.67
C LYS A 72 -16.50 -5.06 0.99
N LYS A 73 -17.65 -5.07 0.30
CA LYS A 73 -18.56 -4.04 -0.26
C LYS A 73 -18.56 -2.61 0.34
N SER A 74 -17.74 -2.29 1.33
CA SER A 74 -17.48 -0.89 1.68
C SER A 74 -16.64 -0.27 0.58
N ASN A 75 -17.04 0.91 0.10
CA ASN A 75 -16.43 1.73 -0.94
C ASN A 75 -14.96 2.14 -0.69
N LYS A 76 -14.07 1.21 -0.31
CA LYS A 76 -12.71 1.47 0.16
C LYS A 76 -11.75 0.38 -0.35
N GLY A 77 -11.49 0.40 -1.67
CA GLY A 77 -10.28 -0.06 -2.37
C GLY A 77 -9.62 -1.40 -2.03
N TYR A 78 -8.50 -1.67 -2.73
CA TYR A 78 -7.63 -2.85 -2.61
C TYR A 78 -6.80 -2.86 -1.31
N LEU A 79 -7.45 -2.61 -0.17
CA LEU A 79 -6.74 -2.41 1.09
C LEU A 79 -6.26 -3.76 1.63
N ALA A 80 -4.97 -4.01 1.43
CA ALA A 80 -4.22 -4.96 2.22
C ALA A 80 -4.11 -4.42 3.66
N SER A 81 -4.20 -5.33 4.63
CA SER A 81 -4.18 -4.96 6.03
C SER A 81 -3.60 -6.05 6.91
N PHE A 82 -3.02 -5.64 8.02
CA PHE A 82 -2.63 -6.51 9.13
C PHE A 82 -3.57 -6.29 10.31
N LYS A 83 -4.02 -7.36 10.94
CA LYS A 83 -4.95 -7.35 12.07
C LYS A 83 -4.30 -7.96 13.30
N PHE A 84 -4.35 -7.22 14.40
CA PHE A 84 -3.92 -7.67 15.71
C PHE A 84 -4.76 -7.00 16.79
N ASP A 85 -5.28 -7.78 17.74
CA ASP A 85 -6.11 -7.31 18.86
C ASP A 85 -7.21 -6.29 18.46
N LYS A 86 -8.03 -6.65 17.47
CA LYS A 86 -9.11 -5.81 16.90
C LYS A 86 -8.65 -4.49 16.26
N GLN A 87 -7.35 -4.23 16.20
CA GLN A 87 -6.77 -3.11 15.48
C GLN A 87 -6.42 -3.51 14.05
N ILE A 88 -6.35 -2.51 13.17
CA ILE A 88 -6.07 -2.69 11.74
C ILE A 88 -4.93 -1.77 11.36
N LEU A 89 -3.83 -2.35 10.86
CA LEU A 89 -2.74 -1.63 10.25
C LEU A 89 -2.93 -1.67 8.72
N PRO A 90 -3.23 -0.53 8.07
CA PRO A 90 -3.32 -0.50 6.62
C PRO A 90 -1.94 -0.74 5.98
N ILE A 91 -1.91 -1.54 4.92
CA ILE A 91 -0.71 -1.87 4.16
C ILE A 91 -0.89 -1.38 2.73
N GLN A 92 0.00 -0.50 2.29
CA GLN A 92 0.17 -0.17 0.89
C GLN A 92 1.08 -1.20 0.23
N LEU A 93 0.66 -1.74 -0.91
CA LEU A 93 1.44 -2.74 -1.63
C LEU A 93 2.30 -2.08 -2.69
N ILE A 94 3.56 -2.46 -2.74
CA ILE A 94 4.53 -2.02 -3.73
C ILE A 94 4.47 -3.00 -4.89
N ILE A 95 4.23 -2.46 -6.08
CA ILE A 95 4.18 -3.22 -7.33
C ILE A 95 5.21 -2.62 -8.28
N GLY A 96 6.13 -3.46 -8.75
CA GLY A 96 7.07 -3.12 -9.81
C GLY A 96 6.41 -3.26 -11.18
N SER A 97 6.60 -2.25 -12.04
CA SER A 97 6.06 -2.14 -13.40
C SER A 97 7.08 -1.51 -14.34
N THR A 98 6.73 -1.42 -15.61
CA THR A 98 7.36 -0.55 -16.61
C THR A 98 6.38 0.52 -17.08
N ARG A 99 6.88 1.56 -17.75
CA ARG A 99 6.01 2.61 -18.33
C ARG A 99 5.14 2.02 -19.44
N GLU A 100 5.73 1.17 -20.27
CA GLU A 100 5.08 0.48 -21.38
C GLU A 100 3.92 -0.39 -20.87
N LYS A 101 4.11 -1.10 -19.76
CA LYS A 101 3.05 -1.90 -19.12
C LYS A 101 1.87 -1.03 -18.65
N ILE A 102 2.15 0.14 -18.06
CA ILE A 102 1.12 1.07 -17.61
C ILE A 102 0.36 1.68 -18.80
N GLU A 103 1.08 2.11 -19.84
CA GLU A 103 0.49 2.76 -21.00
C GLU A 103 -0.36 1.79 -21.84
N SER A 104 0.06 0.51 -21.92
CA SER A 104 -0.62 -0.55 -22.66
C SER A 104 -1.91 -1.09 -22.01
N ILE A 105 -2.28 -0.65 -20.81
CA ILE A 105 -3.58 -1.03 -20.22
C ILE A 105 -4.70 -0.54 -21.14
N ASP A 106 -5.54 -1.48 -21.58
CA ASP A 106 -6.63 -1.16 -22.48
C ASP A 106 -7.69 -0.25 -21.83
N LYS A 107 -8.52 0.37 -22.67
CA LYS A 107 -9.55 1.31 -22.24
C LYS A 107 -10.58 0.68 -21.28
N LYS A 108 -10.93 -0.60 -21.47
CA LYS A 108 -11.91 -1.32 -20.64
C LYS A 108 -11.35 -1.48 -19.23
N ASN A 109 -10.11 -1.94 -19.10
CA ASN A 109 -9.44 -2.13 -17.83
C ASN A 109 -9.13 -0.79 -17.16
N LYS A 110 -8.70 0.24 -17.88
CA LYS A 110 -8.60 1.61 -17.36
C LYS A 110 -9.94 2.12 -16.79
N SER A 111 -11.05 1.87 -17.50
CA SER A 111 -12.39 2.24 -17.01
C SER A 111 -12.83 1.43 -15.79
N ARG A 112 -12.58 0.12 -15.74
CA ARG A 112 -12.89 -0.71 -14.56
C ARG A 112 -12.08 -0.28 -13.35
N LEU A 113 -10.80 -0.02 -13.54
CA LEU A 113 -9.89 0.52 -12.53
C LEU A 113 -10.46 1.84 -11.98
N LYS A 114 -10.78 2.82 -12.84
CA LYS A 114 -11.33 4.13 -12.44
C LYS A 114 -12.71 4.06 -11.78
N TYR A 115 -13.59 3.17 -12.22
CA TYR A 115 -14.96 3.10 -11.70
C TYR A 115 -15.04 2.55 -10.28
N TRP A 116 -14.19 1.57 -9.95
CA TRP A 116 -14.16 0.98 -8.62
C TRP A 116 -13.20 1.70 -7.66
N ASP A 117 -12.71 2.85 -8.10
CA ASP A 117 -12.07 3.87 -7.28
C ASP A 117 -13.12 4.56 -6.38
N ALA A 118 -12.77 4.86 -5.14
CA ALA A 118 -13.69 5.29 -4.09
C ALA A 118 -14.20 6.74 -4.22
N SER A 119 -13.86 7.47 -5.29
CA SER A 119 -14.19 8.88 -5.44
C SER A 119 -15.22 9.15 -6.55
N LYS A 120 -16.29 9.86 -6.18
CA LYS A 120 -17.28 10.56 -7.04
C LYS A 120 -17.39 10.02 -8.47
N ASN A 121 -17.97 8.83 -8.62
CA ASN A 121 -18.29 8.30 -9.93
C ASN A 121 -19.33 9.19 -10.62
N SER A 122 -18.97 9.77 -11.77
CA SER A 122 -19.94 10.41 -12.63
C SER A 122 -20.95 9.38 -13.15
N LEU A 123 -22.17 9.81 -13.49
CA LEU A 123 -23.18 8.96 -14.14
C LEU A 123 -22.63 8.28 -15.41
N LEU A 124 -21.76 8.99 -16.15
CA LEU A 124 -21.09 8.45 -17.33
C LEU A 124 -20.13 7.30 -16.98
N THR A 125 -19.41 7.41 -15.86
CA THR A 125 -18.54 6.34 -15.36
C THR A 125 -19.37 5.12 -14.98
N ILE A 126 -20.50 5.32 -14.28
CA ILE A 126 -21.45 4.26 -13.88
C ILE A 126 -22.03 3.51 -15.08
N LEU A 127 -22.45 4.23 -16.13
CA LEU A 127 -22.99 3.60 -17.34
C LEU A 127 -21.93 2.80 -18.11
N LYS A 128 -20.70 3.32 -18.20
CA LYS A 128 -19.59 2.63 -18.90
C LYS A 128 -19.09 1.37 -18.21
N SER A 129 -19.38 1.23 -16.92
CA SER A 129 -18.99 0.09 -16.09
C SER A 129 -20.18 -0.80 -15.71
N ALA A 130 -21.39 -0.48 -16.16
CA ALA A 130 -22.56 -1.32 -15.98
C ALA A 130 -22.29 -2.73 -16.55
N GLY A 131 -22.49 -3.76 -15.73
CA GLY A 131 -22.17 -5.14 -16.10
C GLY A 131 -20.70 -5.55 -15.97
N THR A 132 -19.82 -4.68 -15.47
CA THR A 132 -18.41 -5.03 -15.20
C THR A 132 -18.17 -5.34 -13.72
N GLN A 133 -17.33 -6.33 -13.44
CA GLN A 133 -16.93 -6.69 -12.08
C GLN A 133 -15.78 -5.79 -11.59
N PRO A 134 -15.69 -5.52 -10.28
CA PRO A 134 -14.51 -4.94 -9.65
C PRO A 134 -13.26 -5.65 -10.13
N VAL A 135 -12.21 -4.90 -10.48
CA VAL A 135 -10.90 -5.51 -10.69
C VAL A 135 -10.52 -6.16 -9.36
N GLN A 136 -10.06 -7.41 -9.41
CA GLN A 136 -9.59 -8.10 -8.21
C GLN A 136 -8.11 -7.80 -8.01
N PHE A 137 -7.58 -7.98 -6.80
CA PHE A 137 -6.16 -7.74 -6.56
C PHE A 137 -5.25 -8.58 -7.48
N LYS A 138 -5.58 -9.86 -7.71
CA LYS A 138 -4.85 -10.71 -8.66
C LYS A 138 -4.86 -10.14 -10.09
N GLU A 139 -5.99 -9.59 -10.52
CA GLU A 139 -6.11 -8.94 -11.83
C GLU A 139 -5.27 -7.66 -11.89
N LEU A 140 -5.26 -6.86 -10.83
CA LEU A 140 -4.42 -5.66 -10.72
C LEU A 140 -2.93 -6.01 -10.87
N ILE A 141 -2.47 -7.06 -10.16
CA ILE A 141 -1.10 -7.58 -10.30
C ILE A 141 -0.83 -8.03 -11.73
N TYR A 142 -1.73 -8.76 -12.37
CA TYR A 142 -1.54 -9.20 -13.76
C TYR A 142 -1.44 -8.03 -14.75
N LEU A 143 -2.27 -7.01 -14.56
CA LEU A 143 -2.31 -5.83 -15.42
C LEU A 143 -1.06 -4.96 -15.27
N LEU A 144 -0.52 -4.82 -14.05
CA LEU A 144 0.48 -3.82 -13.74
C LEU A 144 1.87 -4.37 -13.43
N SER A 145 1.99 -5.62 -12.97
CA SER A 145 3.31 -6.12 -12.58
C SER A 145 4.17 -6.48 -13.79
N ASP A 146 5.46 -6.16 -13.69
CA ASP A 146 6.48 -6.57 -14.65
C ASP A 146 7.60 -7.36 -13.94
N THR A 147 8.21 -8.29 -14.67
CA THR A 147 9.36 -9.08 -14.20
C THR A 147 10.66 -8.29 -14.21
N ARG A 148 10.76 -7.24 -15.04
CA ARG A 148 11.91 -6.33 -15.14
C ARG A 148 11.44 -4.89 -14.87
N PRO A 149 11.02 -4.58 -13.63
CA PRO A 149 10.43 -3.30 -13.33
C PRO A 149 11.47 -2.16 -13.42
N THR A 150 11.05 -1.06 -14.04
CA THR A 150 11.78 0.23 -14.05
C THR A 150 11.07 1.30 -13.24
N LEU A 151 9.84 1.01 -12.80
CA LEU A 151 8.99 1.86 -11.98
C LEU A 151 8.40 1.04 -10.86
N TYR A 152 8.18 1.69 -9.73
CA TYR A 152 7.49 1.12 -8.59
C TYR A 152 6.37 2.03 -8.16
N PHE A 153 5.22 1.47 -7.80
CA PHE A 153 4.12 2.24 -7.27
C PHE A 153 3.50 1.60 -6.04
N PHE A 154 2.95 2.46 -5.18
CA PHE A 154 2.20 2.06 -3.99
C PHE A 154 0.72 1.97 -4.34
N THR A 155 0.08 0.86 -4.00
CA THR A 155 -1.38 0.76 -4.08
C THR A 155 -1.99 1.67 -3.02
N ASP A 156 -2.80 2.63 -3.44
CA ASP A 156 -3.71 3.36 -2.56
C ASP A 156 -5.15 2.85 -2.77
N ALA A 157 -6.10 3.38 -1.99
CA ALA A 157 -7.52 3.16 -2.22
C ALA A 157 -7.98 3.74 -3.58
N MET A 158 -7.20 4.66 -4.16
CA MET A 158 -7.48 5.36 -5.41
C MET A 158 -6.30 5.24 -6.38
N LEU A 159 -6.57 5.03 -7.66
CA LEU A 159 -5.55 4.80 -8.69
C LEU A 159 -4.83 6.07 -9.11
N ASP A 160 -5.56 7.18 -9.15
CA ASP A 160 -5.00 8.51 -9.41
C ASP A 160 -4.08 8.99 -8.26
N LYS A 161 -4.14 8.32 -7.11
CA LYS A 161 -3.26 8.53 -5.96
C LYS A 161 -2.11 7.54 -5.88
N PHE A 162 -1.92 6.70 -6.90
CA PHE A 162 -0.72 5.86 -6.96
C PHE A 162 0.51 6.76 -7.03
N ILE A 163 1.42 6.52 -6.10
CA ILE A 163 2.66 7.28 -5.99
C ILE A 163 3.75 6.46 -6.69
N PHE A 164 4.41 7.06 -7.66
CA PHE A 164 5.41 6.38 -8.50
C PHE A 164 6.83 6.80 -8.12
N TYR A 165 7.74 5.83 -8.14
CA TYR A 165 9.16 5.98 -7.88
C TYR A 165 9.98 5.21 -8.92
N ASN A 166 11.15 5.72 -9.28
CA ASN A 166 12.09 5.01 -10.16
C ASN A 166 12.83 3.88 -9.43
N ASN A 167 12.96 3.99 -8.10
CA ASN A 167 13.70 3.04 -7.29
C ASN A 167 13.06 2.94 -5.90
N LEU A 168 12.86 1.72 -5.42
CA LEU A 168 12.48 1.43 -4.02
C LEU A 168 13.38 0.31 -3.51
N ASN A 169 14.60 0.70 -3.13
CA ASN A 169 15.64 -0.24 -2.71
C ASN A 169 15.66 -0.37 -1.18
N TRP A 170 15.31 -1.57 -0.68
CA TRP A 170 15.35 -1.88 0.75
C TRP A 170 16.73 -1.69 1.39
N ASN A 171 17.82 -1.89 0.63
CA ASN A 171 19.17 -1.71 1.13
C ASN A 171 19.52 -0.24 1.37
N LYS A 172 18.67 0.69 0.92
CA LYS A 172 18.81 2.13 1.12
C LYS A 172 17.74 2.69 2.04
N CYS A 173 17.11 1.86 2.88
CA CYS A 173 16.17 2.34 3.88
C CYS A 173 16.89 3.13 4.98
N LYS A 174 16.27 4.24 5.39
CA LYS A 174 16.62 5.03 6.57
C LYS A 174 15.67 4.68 7.71
N LYS A 175 15.90 5.26 8.89
CA LYS A 175 15.05 5.07 10.08
C LYS A 175 14.55 6.42 10.59
N ILE A 176 13.30 6.46 11.01
CA ILE A 176 12.69 7.60 11.71
C ILE A 176 12.17 7.13 13.06
N GLU A 177 12.29 7.96 14.09
CA GLU A 177 11.77 7.63 15.42
C GLU A 177 10.29 8.05 15.55
N PHE A 178 9.47 7.14 16.09
CA PHE A 178 8.09 7.40 16.46
C PHE A 178 7.81 6.74 17.81
N GLU A 179 7.52 7.54 18.84
CA GLU A 179 7.24 7.07 20.20
C GLU A 179 8.29 6.09 20.76
N GLY A 180 9.57 6.34 20.49
CA GLY A 180 10.68 5.48 20.91
C GLY A 180 10.89 4.22 20.06
N VAL A 181 10.15 4.06 18.94
CA VAL A 181 10.33 2.98 17.98
C VAL A 181 10.98 3.51 16.71
N PHE A 182 12.05 2.84 16.24
CA PHE A 182 12.68 3.17 14.97
C PHE A 182 11.99 2.45 13.82
N LEU A 183 11.34 3.24 12.96
CA LEU A 183 10.58 2.76 11.82
C LEU A 183 11.40 2.90 10.53
N PRO A 184 11.54 1.83 9.72
CA PRO A 184 12.22 1.93 8.43
C PRO A 184 11.40 2.75 7.43
N TYR A 185 12.06 3.55 6.61
CA TYR A 185 11.44 4.23 5.47
C TYR A 185 12.37 4.24 4.24
N PHE A 186 11.81 4.29 3.04
CA PHE A 186 12.61 4.42 1.82
C PHE A 186 13.25 5.81 1.73
N ASN A 187 14.55 5.87 1.44
CA ASN A 187 15.25 7.14 1.24
C ASN A 187 14.60 8.00 0.14
N ASP A 188 14.04 7.38 -0.90
CA ASP A 188 13.31 8.07 -1.98
C ASP A 188 12.08 8.86 -1.50
N PHE A 189 11.60 8.66 -0.27
CA PHE A 189 10.51 9.47 0.31
C PHE A 189 10.92 10.91 0.63
N GLU A 190 12.21 11.19 0.69
CA GLU A 190 12.73 12.57 0.81
C GLU A 190 12.70 13.33 -0.53
N LEU A 191 12.39 12.63 -1.63
CA LEU A 191 12.27 13.19 -2.97
C LEU A 191 10.81 13.34 -3.39
N ASP A 192 10.57 14.22 -4.36
CA ASP A 192 9.26 14.33 -4.99
C ASP A 192 8.94 13.07 -5.81
N PRO A 193 7.71 12.54 -5.69
CA PRO A 193 7.29 11.39 -6.49
C PRO A 193 7.11 11.76 -7.97
N LEU A 194 7.16 10.74 -8.83
CA LEU A 194 6.96 10.95 -10.26
C LEU A 194 5.49 11.27 -10.57
N ASN A 195 5.26 12.26 -11.43
CA ASN A 195 3.94 12.62 -11.91
C ASN A 195 3.52 11.73 -13.09
N ILE A 196 3.05 10.51 -12.78
CA ILE A 196 2.55 9.53 -13.76
C ILE A 196 1.05 9.31 -13.52
N LYS A 197 0.25 9.28 -14.59
CA LYS A 197 -1.21 9.07 -14.53
C LYS A 197 -1.59 7.76 -15.22
N ILE A 198 -2.50 7.00 -14.61
CA ILE A 198 -3.13 5.78 -15.17
C ILE A 198 -4.49 6.10 -15.81
#